data_AF-A0A103WK37-F1
#
_entry.id   AF-A0A103WK37-F1
#
_cell.length_a   1.000
_cell.length_b   1.000
_cell.length_c   1.000
_cell.angle_alpha   90.00
_cell.angle_beta   90.00
_cell.angle_gamma   90.00
#
_symmetry.space_group_name_H-M   'P 1'
#
loop_
_entity.id
_entity.type
_entity.pdbx_description
1 polymer ?
#
loop_
_entity_poly.entity_id
_entity_poly.type
_entity_poly.pdbx_seq_one_letter_code
_entity_poly.pdbx_strand_id
1 'polypeptide(L)'
;MGQGYREDEGLNLESDADEQLLIYIPFTQVIKLHSIVIKGPEEEGPQTVKLYTNKEHMGFSLTIFIEDNQSGSDITKVQKMILQGTTVETTDMKGLKKIEDH
;
A
#
# COMPACT_ATOMS: atom_id res chain seq x y z
N MET A 1 22.82 7.40 8.64
CA MET A 1 21.56 6.63 8.60
C MET A 1 20.46 7.64 8.83
N GLY A 2 19.73 8.03 7.77
CA GLY A 2 18.64 8.99 7.91
C GLY A 2 17.47 8.34 8.66
N GLN A 3 17.00 8.96 9.73
CA GLN A 3 15.72 8.60 10.34
C GLN A 3 14.66 8.75 9.25
N GLY A 4 13.97 7.66 8.92
CA GLY A 4 12.88 7.72 7.95
C GLY A 4 11.73 8.50 8.54
N TYR A 5 10.95 9.17 7.68
CA TYR A 5 9.75 9.93 8.07
C TYR A 5 8.67 9.13 8.82
N ARG A 6 8.85 7.80 8.99
CA ARG A 6 7.90 6.90 9.65
C ARG A 6 7.86 7.07 11.18
N GLU A 7 8.86 7.71 11.75
CA GLU A 7 9.01 7.95 13.19
C GLU A 7 8.84 9.43 13.56
N ASP A 8 8.55 10.29 12.57
CA ASP A 8 8.30 11.71 12.80
C ASP A 8 6.82 11.91 13.11
N GLU A 9 6.50 12.13 14.38
CA GLU A 9 5.13 12.35 14.86
C GLU A 9 4.48 13.63 14.31
N GLY A 10 5.27 14.54 13.72
CA GLY A 10 4.78 15.75 13.06
C GLY A 10 4.32 15.53 11.62
N LEU A 11 4.63 14.37 11.01
CA LEU A 11 4.38 14.13 9.58
C LEU A 11 3.14 13.26 9.37
N ASN A 12 2.06 13.91 8.93
CA ASN A 12 0.79 13.27 8.61
C ASN A 12 0.51 13.36 7.11
N LEU A 13 -0.11 12.31 6.55
CA LEU A 13 -0.81 12.45 5.29
C LEU A 13 -2.20 13.02 5.59
N GLU A 14 -2.49 14.19 5.05
CA GLU A 14 -3.75 14.91 5.20
C GLU A 14 -4.45 15.03 3.84
N SER A 15 -5.78 15.05 3.82
CA SER A 15 -6.54 15.37 2.62
C SER A 15 -6.55 16.87 2.32
N ASP A 16 -6.44 17.24 1.05
CA ASP A 16 -6.27 18.64 0.60
C ASP A 16 -7.57 19.27 0.06
N ALA A 17 -8.65 18.48 -0.05
CA ALA A 17 -9.91 18.93 -0.66
C ALA A 17 -11.14 18.58 0.18
N ASP A 18 -11.32 17.31 0.49
CA ASP A 18 -12.44 16.73 1.24
C ASP A 18 -11.96 15.50 2.02
N GLU A 19 -12.86 14.76 2.65
CA GLU A 19 -12.53 13.63 3.52
C GLU A 19 -11.88 12.43 2.77
N GLN A 20 -11.86 12.45 1.44
CA GLN A 20 -11.41 11.31 0.63
C GLN A 20 -9.91 11.35 0.35
N LEU A 21 -9.28 10.17 0.37
CA LEU A 21 -7.87 10.00 -0.02
C LEU A 21 -7.71 8.83 -0.99
N LEU A 22 -6.98 9.06 -2.08
CA LEU A 22 -6.60 8.03 -3.03
C LEU A 22 -5.08 7.83 -3.04
N ILE A 23 -4.64 6.65 -2.61
CA ILE A 23 -3.23 6.30 -2.49
C ILE A 23 -2.92 5.17 -3.47
N TYR A 24 -1.98 5.43 -4.39
CA TYR A 24 -1.52 4.46 -5.38
C TYR A 24 -0.11 3.98 -5.05
N ILE A 25 0.05 2.67 -4.83
CA ILE A 25 1.33 2.04 -4.50
C ILE A 25 1.70 1.05 -5.61
N PRO A 26 2.63 1.41 -6.52
CA PRO A 26 3.18 0.47 -7.47
C PRO A 26 4.23 -0.43 -6.79
N PHE A 27 4.16 -1.73 -7.08
CA PHE A 27 5.16 -2.72 -6.70
C PHE A 27 6.00 -3.12 -7.91
N THR A 28 7.30 -3.29 -7.70
CA THR A 28 8.24 -3.75 -8.72
C THR A 28 8.15 -5.25 -8.97
N GLN A 29 7.57 -6.00 -8.04
CA GLN A 29 7.41 -7.46 -8.09
C GLN A 29 6.03 -7.87 -7.60
N VAL A 30 5.63 -9.12 -7.88
CA VAL A 30 4.41 -9.71 -7.34
C VAL A 30 4.53 -9.75 -5.81
N ILE A 31 3.56 -9.20 -5.09
CA ILE A 31 3.47 -9.33 -3.63
C ILE A 31 2.23 -10.12 -3.21
N LYS A 32 2.38 -10.96 -2.18
CA LYS A 32 1.28 -11.52 -1.41
C LYS A 32 1.09 -10.66 -0.17
N LEU A 33 0.06 -9.81 -0.20
CA LEU A 33 -0.28 -8.96 0.93
C LEU A 33 -1.04 -9.78 1.99
N HIS A 34 -0.53 -9.78 3.22
CA HIS A 34 -1.14 -10.49 4.35
C HIS A 34 -1.99 -9.56 5.22
N SER A 35 -1.50 -8.34 5.45
CA SER A 35 -2.17 -7.38 6.33
C SER A 35 -1.79 -5.95 5.95
N ILE A 36 -2.70 -5.03 6.24
CA ILE A 36 -2.46 -3.59 6.15
C ILE A 36 -2.83 -3.00 7.50
N VAL A 37 -1.93 -2.18 8.04
CA VAL A 37 -2.18 -1.38 9.23
C VAL A 37 -2.24 0.07 8.80
N ILE A 38 -3.37 0.73 9.06
CA ILE A 38 -3.54 2.16 8.86
C ILE A 38 -3.87 2.75 10.23
N LYS A 39 -3.16 3.80 10.63
CA LYS A 39 -3.40 4.55 11.86
C LYS A 39 -3.62 6.01 11.54
N GLY A 40 -4.56 6.61 12.24
CA GLY A 40 -4.81 8.05 12.25
C GLY A 40 -5.33 8.47 13.63
N PRO A 41 -5.65 9.76 13.80
CA PRO A 41 -6.31 10.28 14.99
C PRO A 41 -7.67 9.61 15.26
N GLU A 42 -8.21 9.75 16.46
CA GLU A 42 -9.49 9.13 16.86
C GLU A 42 -10.67 9.65 16.03
N GLU A 43 -10.67 10.95 15.69
CA GLU A 43 -11.75 11.62 14.96
C GLU A 43 -11.48 11.65 13.44
N GLU A 44 -10.29 12.15 13.06
CA GLU A 44 -9.90 12.37 11.65
C GLU A 44 -9.27 11.13 11.01
N GLY A 45 -9.14 10.02 11.75
CA GLY A 45 -8.60 8.77 11.23
C GLY A 45 -9.55 8.10 10.23
N PRO A 46 -9.04 7.24 9.34
CA PRO A 46 -9.86 6.55 8.35
C PRO A 46 -10.88 5.63 9.01
N GLN A 47 -12.12 5.62 8.50
CA GLN A 47 -13.18 4.71 8.92
C GLN A 47 -13.47 3.70 7.81
N THR A 48 -13.83 4.17 6.61
CA THR A 48 -14.06 3.31 5.46
C THR A 48 -12.84 3.28 4.53
N VAL A 49 -12.26 2.09 4.36
CA VAL A 49 -11.10 1.88 3.48
C VAL A 49 -11.41 0.81 2.44
N LYS A 50 -11.27 1.16 1.15
CA LYS A 50 -11.43 0.26 0.01
C LYS A 50 -10.08 -0.05 -0.61
N LEU A 51 -9.85 -1.32 -0.89
CA LEU A 51 -8.59 -1.82 -1.44
C LEU A 51 -8.84 -2.40 -2.82
N TYR A 52 -8.06 -1.95 -3.80
CA TYR A 52 -8.14 -2.43 -5.18
C TYR A 52 -6.77 -2.94 -5.61
N THR A 53 -6.73 -4.20 -6.02
CA THR A 53 -5.55 -4.79 -6.69
C THR A 53 -5.76 -4.67 -8.19
N ASN A 54 -4.83 -4.06 -8.92
CA ASN A 54 -4.94 -4.04 -10.36
C ASN A 54 -4.71 -5.44 -10.94
N LYS A 55 -5.68 -5.96 -11.71
CA LYS A 55 -5.59 -7.29 -12.36
C LYS A 55 -5.30 -7.22 -13.85
N GLU A 56 -5.43 -6.05 -14.47
CA GLU A 56 -5.33 -5.93 -15.93
C GLU A 56 -3.93 -5.46 -16.37
N HIS A 57 -3.13 -6.44 -16.78
CA HIS A 57 -2.06 -6.39 -17.79
C HIS A 57 -0.85 -5.44 -17.64
N MET A 58 -0.78 -4.50 -16.69
CA MET A 58 0.36 -3.54 -16.65
C MET A 58 1.04 -3.32 -15.29
N GLY A 59 1.01 -4.31 -14.38
CA GLY A 59 1.90 -4.33 -13.21
C GLY A 59 1.21 -4.71 -11.91
N PHE A 60 2.01 -4.84 -10.85
CA PHE A 60 1.54 -5.14 -9.51
C PHE A 60 1.33 -3.83 -8.78
N SER A 61 0.09 -3.47 -8.47
CA SER A 61 -0.19 -2.27 -7.70
C SER A 61 -1.36 -2.46 -6.74
N LEU A 62 -1.30 -1.70 -5.66
CA LEU A 62 -2.39 -1.56 -4.70
C LEU A 62 -2.86 -0.12 -4.71
N THR A 63 -4.14 0.06 -4.98
CA THR A 63 -4.84 1.32 -4.76
C THR A 63 -5.61 1.22 -3.45
N ILE A 64 -5.39 2.19 -2.57
CA ILE A 64 -6.09 2.35 -1.30
C ILE A 64 -6.94 3.60 -1.43
N PHE A 65 -8.25 3.46 -1.29
CA PHE A 65 -9.19 4.56 -1.27
C PHE A 65 -9.79 4.68 0.11
N ILE A 66 -9.59 5.81 0.77
CA ILE A 66 -10.24 6.14 2.02
C ILE A 66 -11.43 7.02 1.65
N GLU A 67 -12.63 6.55 1.99
CA GLU A 67 -13.89 7.20 1.61
C GLU A 67 -14.37 8.19 2.67
N ASP A 68 -14.11 7.91 3.94
CA ASP A 68 -14.54 8.74 5.07
C ASP A 68 -13.67 8.49 6.31
N ASN A 69 -13.82 9.37 7.30
CA ASN A 69 -13.15 9.29 8.60
C ASN A 69 -14.14 8.99 9.74
N GLN A 70 -13.60 8.75 10.94
CA GLN A 70 -14.36 8.28 12.11
C GLN A 70 -15.44 9.27 12.56
N SER A 71 -15.19 10.58 12.44
CA SER A 71 -16.10 11.62 12.93
C SER A 71 -16.98 12.26 11.85
N GLY A 72 -16.75 11.96 10.57
CA GLY A 72 -17.37 12.67 9.44
C GLY A 72 -16.86 14.11 9.28
N SER A 73 -15.60 14.38 9.69
CA SER A 73 -14.88 15.64 9.44
C SER A 73 -14.62 15.83 7.94
N ASP A 74 -14.42 17.06 7.48
CA ASP A 74 -14.00 17.36 6.11
C ASP A 74 -12.53 16.97 5.83
N ILE A 75 -11.75 16.65 6.88
CA ILE A 75 -10.32 16.33 6.78
C ILE A 75 -10.06 14.94 7.32
N THR A 76 -9.35 14.14 6.52
CA THR A 76 -8.85 12.83 6.92
C THR A 76 -7.34 12.85 7.10
N LYS A 77 -6.87 12.31 8.23
CA LYS A 77 -5.45 12.23 8.60
C LYS A 77 -4.98 10.80 8.77
N VAL A 78 -3.90 10.45 8.10
CA VAL A 78 -3.19 9.18 8.24
C VAL A 78 -1.79 9.43 8.80
N GLN A 79 -1.55 8.95 10.01
CA GLN A 79 -0.27 9.03 10.71
C GLN A 79 0.68 7.92 10.29
N LYS A 80 0.14 6.71 10.05
CA LYS A 80 0.98 5.55 9.75
C LYS A 80 0.28 4.57 8.84
N MET A 81 1.00 4.14 7.81
CA MET A 81 0.59 3.04 6.96
C MET A 81 1.70 1.97 6.92
N ILE A 82 1.32 0.71 7.14
CA ILE A 82 2.21 -0.45 7.10
C ILE A 82 1.56 -1.51 6.23
N LEU A 83 2.25 -1.88 5.16
CA LEU A 83 1.88 -3.02 4.33
C LEU A 83 2.74 -4.21 4.76
N GLN A 84 2.10 -5.30 5.17
CA GLN A 84 2.78 -6.52 5.56
C GLN A 84 2.50 -7.58 4.51
N GLY A 85 3.54 -8.01 3.82
CA GLY A 85 3.44 -8.96 2.72
C GLY A 85 4.77 -9.64 2.45
N THR A 86 4.74 -10.62 1.55
CA THR A 86 5.93 -11.30 1.03
C THR A 86 6.02 -11.12 -0.47
N THR A 87 7.22 -10.97 -1.01
CA THR A 87 7.43 -11.02 -2.46
C THR A 87 7.28 -12.46 -2.93
N VAL A 88 6.65 -12.65 -4.07
CA VAL A 88 6.64 -13.94 -4.74
C VAL A 88 7.86 -13.97 -5.65
N GLU A 89 8.84 -14.79 -5.29
CA GLU A 89 9.94 -15.10 -6.18
C GLU A 89 9.37 -15.86 -7.38
N THR A 90 9.37 -15.24 -8.54
CA THR A 90 9.13 -15.96 -9.78
C THR A 90 10.41 -16.71 -10.11
N THR A 91 10.41 -18.04 -9.97
CA THR A 91 11.54 -18.87 -10.42
C THR A 91 11.76 -18.63 -11.92
N ASP A 92 12.90 -18.03 -12.27
CA ASP A 92 13.29 -17.77 -13.64
C ASP A 92 13.60 -19.11 -14.35
N MET A 93 12.68 -19.59 -15.19
CA MET A 93 12.83 -20.85 -15.93
C MET A 93 13.68 -20.73 -17.20
N LYS A 94 14.51 -19.69 -17.36
CA LYS A 94 15.45 -19.58 -18.50
C LYS A 94 16.77 -20.35 -18.31
N GLY A 95 16.91 -21.11 -17.22
CA GLY A 95 18.13 -21.85 -16.88
C GLY A 95 18.18 -23.33 -17.27
N LEU A 96 17.16 -23.91 -17.92
CA LEU A 96 17.19 -25.32 -18.33
C LEU A 96 18.00 -25.50 -19.62
N LYS A 97 19.31 -25.72 -19.48
CA LYS A 97 20.11 -26.29 -20.57
C LYS A 97 19.73 -27.77 -20.72
N LYS A 98 19.17 -28.11 -21.88
CA LYS A 98 18.93 -29.50 -22.29
C LYS A 98 20.29 -30.20 -22.34
N ILE A 99 20.48 -31.25 -21.54
CA ILE A 99 21.65 -32.14 -21.68
C ILE A 99 21.31 -33.03 -22.89
N GLU A 100 22.05 -32.86 -23.98
CA GLU A 100 22.04 -33.85 -25.08
C GLU A 100 22.92 -35.01 -24.64
N ASP A 101 22.31 -36.20 -24.52
CA ASP A 101 22.98 -37.47 -24.29
C ASP A 101 23.64 -37.92 -25.62
N HIS A 102 24.85 -38.45 -25.51
CA HIS A 102 25.85 -38.58 -26.57
C HIS A 102 25.67 -39.84 -27.45
#